data_AF-A0A2H9MLF8-F1
#
_entry.id   AF-A0A2H9MLF8-F1
#
_cell.length_a   1.000
_cell.length_b   1.000
_cell.length_c   1.000
_cell.angle_alpha   90.00
_cell.angle_beta   90.00
_cell.angle_gamma   90.00
#
_symmetry.space_group_name_H-M   'P 1'
#
loop_
_entity.id
_entity.type
_entity.pdbx_description
1 polymer ?
#
loop_
_entity_poly.entity_id
_entity_poly.type
_entity_poly.pdbx_seq_one_letter_code
_entity_poly.pdbx_strand_id
1 'polypeptide(L)'
;MSRWRISKGQAVDLQEWALEESGTKKFLDSLPELPKKGKIKPGLYVSYEIDELELDGGIDWPDVGIAMVYAILQDGKREYLGEVRAYNWEAIWLSTNEYDEVDDAGEWWRCVKEDYEKLKKSDMK
;
A
#
# COMPACT_ATOMS: atom_id res chain seq x y z
N MET A 1 -0.88 24.29 -16.97
CA MET A 1 -1.46 23.17 -17.73
C MET A 1 -1.17 21.92 -16.93
N SER A 2 -2.19 21.32 -16.31
CA SER A 2 -2.09 19.94 -15.83
C SER A 2 -2.13 19.07 -17.09
N ARG A 3 -1.11 18.26 -17.31
CA ARG A 3 -0.91 17.48 -18.54
C ARG A 3 -1.51 16.08 -18.43
N TRP A 4 -1.58 15.51 -17.23
CA TRP A 4 -2.13 14.17 -17.03
C TRP A 4 -2.86 14.08 -15.69
N ARG A 5 -4.14 13.72 -15.77
CA ARG A 5 -5.02 13.51 -14.63
C ARG A 5 -5.89 12.30 -14.91
N ILE A 6 -6.04 11.43 -13.92
CA ILE A 6 -6.97 10.30 -14.02
C ILE A 6 -8.20 10.55 -13.15
N SER A 7 -9.34 10.03 -13.59
CA SER A 7 -10.55 10.01 -12.78
C SER A 7 -10.42 8.97 -11.66
N LYS A 8 -11.25 9.11 -10.62
CA LYS A 8 -11.34 8.11 -9.55
C LYS A 8 -11.69 6.72 -10.06
N GLY A 9 -12.57 6.62 -11.07
CA GLY A 9 -12.91 5.34 -11.69
C GLY A 9 -11.70 4.68 -12.36
N GLN A 10 -10.94 5.46 -13.14
CA GLN A 10 -9.69 4.99 -13.73
C GLN A 10 -8.65 4.58 -12.69
N ALA A 11 -8.58 5.27 -11.55
CA ALA A 11 -7.68 4.89 -10.47
C ALA A 11 -8.08 3.55 -9.81
N VAL A 12 -9.37 3.25 -9.74
CA VAL A 12 -9.86 1.93 -9.29
C VAL A 12 -9.50 0.85 -10.31
N ASP A 13 -9.70 1.10 -11.61
CA ASP A 13 -9.30 0.15 -12.66
C ASP A 13 -7.78 -0.10 -12.65
N LEU A 14 -6.98 0.96 -12.38
CA LEU A 14 -5.53 0.86 -12.20
C LEU A 14 -5.16 0.03 -10.97
N GLN A 15 -5.85 0.24 -9.85
CA GLN A 15 -5.67 -0.53 -8.62
C GLN A 15 -5.95 -2.02 -8.85
N GLU A 16 -7.06 -2.37 -9.48
CA GLU A 16 -7.39 -3.77 -9.77
C GLU A 16 -6.33 -4.43 -10.65
N TRP A 17 -5.93 -3.77 -11.74
CA TRP A 17 -4.87 -4.24 -12.62
C TRP A 17 -3.54 -4.43 -11.86
N ALA A 18 -3.11 -3.43 -11.09
CA ALA A 18 -1.83 -3.47 -10.40
C ALA A 18 -1.77 -4.58 -9.34
N LEU A 19 -2.86 -4.80 -8.60
CA LEU A 19 -2.94 -5.89 -7.61
C LEU A 19 -2.82 -7.27 -8.26
N GLU A 20 -3.42 -7.45 -9.43
CA GLU A 20 -3.38 -8.71 -10.17
C GLU A 20 -2.01 -8.94 -10.82
N GLU A 21 -1.51 -7.95 -11.57
CA GLU A 21 -0.27 -8.05 -12.34
C GLU A 21 0.96 -8.18 -11.42
N SER A 22 0.98 -7.46 -10.30
CA SER A 22 2.04 -7.60 -9.29
C SER A 22 2.02 -8.94 -8.56
N GLY A 23 0.88 -9.64 -8.56
CA GLY A 23 0.67 -10.85 -7.76
C GLY A 23 0.59 -10.59 -6.24
N THR A 24 0.45 -9.34 -5.80
CA THR A 24 0.31 -8.96 -4.39
C THR A 24 -1.08 -9.25 -3.82
N LYS A 25 -2.11 -9.31 -4.69
CA LYS A 25 -3.51 -9.60 -4.31
C LYS A 25 -3.66 -10.78 -3.36
N LYS A 26 -2.98 -11.90 -3.64
CA LYS A 26 -3.03 -13.12 -2.80
C LYS A 26 -2.56 -12.91 -1.35
N PHE A 27 -1.67 -11.95 -1.12
CA PHE A 27 -1.18 -11.62 0.22
C PHE A 27 -2.11 -10.63 0.90
N LEU A 28 -2.57 -9.62 0.16
CA LEU A 28 -3.43 -8.56 0.67
C LEU A 28 -4.86 -9.04 0.97
N ASP A 29 -5.40 -9.99 0.21
CA ASP A 29 -6.70 -10.62 0.46
C ASP A 29 -6.76 -11.36 1.81
N SER A 30 -5.60 -11.71 2.39
CA SER A 30 -5.52 -12.33 3.71
C SER A 30 -5.61 -11.31 4.87
N LEU A 31 -5.52 -10.02 4.56
CA LEU A 31 -5.54 -8.95 5.56
C LEU A 31 -6.92 -8.32 5.70
N PRO A 32 -7.31 -7.94 6.93
CA PRO A 32 -8.46 -7.06 7.12
C PRO A 32 -8.18 -5.67 6.53
N GLU A 33 -9.21 -5.07 5.92
CA GLU A 33 -9.16 -3.67 5.51
C GLU A 33 -9.07 -2.76 6.74
N LEU A 34 -8.27 -1.70 6.65
CA LEU A 34 -8.06 -0.74 7.70
C LEU A 34 -9.35 0.06 8.01
N PRO A 35 -9.90 -0.04 9.23
CA PRO A 35 -11.13 0.69 9.55
C PRO A 35 -10.93 2.21 9.53
N LYS A 36 -11.84 2.93 8.85
CA LYS A 36 -11.80 4.42 8.81
C LYS A 36 -12.17 5.09 10.14
N LYS A 37 -12.87 4.38 11.04
CA LYS A 37 -13.37 4.91 12.31
C LYS A 37 -13.34 3.84 13.41
N GLY A 38 -13.24 4.29 14.66
CA GLY A 38 -13.33 3.46 15.85
C GLY A 38 -11.99 2.96 16.37
N LYS A 39 -12.04 2.18 17.45
CA LYS A 39 -10.85 1.58 18.07
C LYS A 39 -10.42 0.36 17.25
N ILE A 40 -9.25 0.46 16.61
CA ILE A 40 -8.68 -0.61 15.79
C ILE A 40 -7.91 -1.56 16.71
N LYS A 41 -8.10 -2.87 16.52
CA LYS A 41 -7.34 -3.88 17.29
C LYS A 41 -5.92 -3.97 16.75
N PRO A 42 -4.92 -4.27 17.59
CA PRO A 42 -3.57 -4.49 17.12
C PRO A 42 -3.53 -5.60 16.07
N GLY A 43 -2.74 -5.41 15.02
CA GLY A 43 -2.76 -6.29 13.86
C GLY A 43 -2.15 -5.67 12.61
N LEU A 44 -2.09 -6.47 11.55
CA LEU A 44 -1.69 -6.05 10.21
C LEU A 44 -2.95 -5.78 9.39
N TYR A 45 -2.98 -4.66 8.67
CA TYR A 45 -4.14 -4.20 7.89
C TYR A 45 -3.70 -3.66 6.53
N VAL A 46 -4.60 -3.71 5.56
CA VAL A 46 -4.42 -3.09 4.24
C VAL A 46 -5.39 -1.91 4.07
N SER A 47 -4.94 -0.84 3.44
CA SER A 47 -5.76 0.27 3.00
C SER A 47 -5.72 0.34 1.48
N TYR A 48 -6.90 0.28 0.84
CA TYR A 48 -7.08 0.49 -0.60
C TYR A 48 -7.55 1.92 -0.91
N GLU A 49 -7.41 2.83 0.05
CA GLU A 49 -7.80 4.23 -0.11
C GLU A 49 -6.87 4.93 -1.10
N ILE A 50 -7.44 5.34 -2.23
CA ILE A 50 -6.77 6.14 -3.26
C ILE A 50 -6.74 7.60 -2.80
N ASP A 51 -5.54 8.19 -2.70
CA ASP A 51 -5.39 9.61 -2.43
C ASP A 51 -5.79 10.43 -3.67
N GLU A 52 -6.80 11.29 -3.52
CA GLU A 52 -7.30 12.11 -4.62
C GLU A 52 -6.27 13.16 -5.07
N LEU A 53 -5.29 13.50 -4.23
CA LEU A 53 -4.18 14.40 -4.57
C LEU A 53 -3.20 13.74 -5.54
N GLU A 54 -3.03 12.41 -5.45
CA GLU A 54 -2.18 11.63 -6.35
C GLU A 54 -2.82 11.42 -7.72
N LEU A 55 -4.06 11.87 -7.95
CA LEU A 55 -4.72 11.71 -9.26
C LEU A 55 -4.35 12.77 -10.28
N ASP A 56 -3.67 13.84 -9.85
CA ASP A 56 -3.10 14.89 -10.71
C ASP A 56 -1.58 14.75 -10.72
N GLY A 57 -1.01 14.23 -11.81
CA GLY A 57 0.44 14.06 -11.96
C GLY A 57 1.15 15.35 -12.40
N GLY A 58 0.42 16.46 -12.56
CA GLY A 58 1.00 17.71 -13.01
C GLY A 58 1.53 17.60 -14.44
N ILE A 59 2.85 17.52 -14.61
CA ILE A 59 3.50 17.39 -15.93
C ILE A 59 3.64 15.92 -16.34
N ASP A 60 3.77 15.03 -15.36
CA ASP A 60 3.95 13.59 -15.54
C ASP A 60 2.63 12.84 -15.29
N TRP A 61 2.58 11.54 -15.58
CA TRP A 61 1.42 10.74 -15.18
C TRP A 61 1.41 10.53 -13.67
N PRO A 62 0.23 10.34 -13.07
CA PRO A 62 0.13 10.14 -11.64
C PRO A 62 0.66 8.76 -11.24
N ASP A 63 1.47 8.73 -10.18
CA ASP A 63 1.97 7.52 -9.50
C ASP A 63 1.11 7.31 -8.24
N VAL A 64 0.14 6.42 -8.33
CA VAL A 64 -0.91 6.27 -7.30
C VAL A 64 -0.54 5.14 -6.36
N GLY A 65 -0.59 5.40 -5.05
CA GLY A 65 -0.57 4.36 -4.02
C GLY A 65 -1.87 3.54 -4.06
N ILE A 66 -1.81 2.36 -4.68
CA ILE A 66 -3.01 1.53 -4.90
C ILE A 66 -3.31 0.60 -3.73
N ALA A 67 -2.33 0.26 -2.89
CA ALA A 67 -2.57 -0.45 -1.65
C ALA A 67 -1.46 -0.17 -0.64
N MET A 68 -1.82 0.19 0.59
CA MET A 68 -0.87 0.50 1.66
C MET A 68 -1.06 -0.48 2.82
N VAL A 69 0.03 -1.02 3.36
CA VAL A 69 0.02 -1.95 4.48
C VAL A 69 0.46 -1.24 5.75
N TYR A 70 -0.35 -1.40 6.81
CA TYR A 70 -0.11 -0.79 8.11
C TYR A 70 -0.13 -1.82 9.23
N ALA A 71 0.76 -1.63 10.20
CA ALA A 71 0.67 -2.26 11.51
C ALA A 71 -0.04 -1.34 12.50
N ILE A 72 -0.94 -1.91 13.29
CA ILE A 72 -1.54 -1.27 14.46
C ILE A 72 -0.92 -1.91 15.70
N LEU A 73 -0.25 -1.11 16.52
CA LEU A 73 0.41 -1.54 17.76
C LEU A 73 -0.55 -1.53 18.96
N GLN A 74 -0.11 -2.03 20.12
CA GLN A 74 -0.98 -2.13 21.31
C GLN A 74 -1.44 -0.78 21.86
N ASP A 75 -0.59 0.24 21.75
CA ASP A 75 -0.90 1.62 22.09
C ASP A 75 -1.85 2.32 21.09
N GLY A 76 -2.20 1.63 19.99
CA GLY A 76 -3.03 2.14 18.91
C GLY A 76 -2.26 2.94 17.85
N LYS A 77 -0.93 3.02 17.95
CA LYS A 77 -0.09 3.65 16.94
C LYS A 77 -0.17 2.88 15.62
N ARG A 78 -0.23 3.64 14.54
CA ARG A 78 -0.24 3.14 13.16
C ARG A 78 1.16 3.32 12.58
N GLU A 79 1.75 2.22 12.15
CA GLU A 79 3.05 2.19 11.48
C GLU A 79 2.87 1.77 10.02
N TYR A 80 3.47 2.52 9.11
CA TYR A 80 3.52 2.17 7.69
C TYR A 80 4.60 1.11 7.45
N LEU A 81 4.28 0.09 6.66
CA LEU A 81 5.21 -1.01 6.36
C LEU A 81 5.57 -1.12 4.88
N GLY A 82 4.67 -0.70 3.99
CA GLY A 82 4.90 -0.75 2.57
C GLY A 82 3.64 -0.47 1.77
N GLU A 83 3.81 -0.29 0.47
CA GLU A 83 2.72 -0.05 -0.45
C GLU A 83 3.00 -0.65 -1.83
N VAL A 84 1.93 -0.80 -2.58
CA VAL A 84 1.97 -1.04 -4.02
C VAL A 84 1.61 0.29 -4.67
N ARG A 85 2.42 0.71 -5.64
CA ARG A 85 2.19 1.90 -6.46
C ARG A 85 2.03 1.50 -7.91
N ALA A 86 1.26 2.29 -8.65
CA ALA A 86 1.06 2.04 -10.07
C ALA A 86 1.09 3.33 -10.87
N TYR A 87 1.75 3.26 -12.03
CA TYR A 87 1.85 4.34 -13.00
C TYR A 87 1.35 3.86 -14.36
N ASN A 88 0.31 4.53 -14.85
CA ASN A 88 -0.16 4.49 -16.23
C ASN A 88 -0.35 3.07 -16.84
N TRP A 89 -0.72 2.05 -16.06
CA TRP A 89 -0.79 0.64 -16.52
C TRP A 89 0.50 0.12 -17.18
N GLU A 90 1.63 0.76 -16.88
CA GLU A 90 2.94 0.47 -17.49
C GLU A 90 3.92 -0.05 -16.45
N ALA A 91 3.87 0.49 -15.24
CA ALA A 91 4.80 0.17 -14.18
C ALA A 91 4.10 0.01 -12.84
N ILE A 92 4.66 -0.88 -12.01
CA ILE A 92 4.24 -1.15 -10.65
C ILE A 92 5.48 -1.13 -9.78
N TRP A 93 5.43 -0.40 -8.67
CA TRP A 93 6.48 -0.43 -7.66
C TRP A 93 5.96 -1.05 -6.38
N LEU A 94 6.77 -1.95 -5.84
CA LEU A 94 6.55 -2.57 -4.54
C LEU A 94 7.52 -1.93 -3.57
N SER A 95 7.06 -1.02 -2.72
CA SER A 95 7.92 -0.33 -1.77
C SER A 95 7.64 -0.75 -0.34
N THR A 96 8.65 -0.65 0.50
CA THR A 96 8.56 -0.82 1.95
C THR A 96 9.00 0.48 2.63
N ASN A 97 9.04 0.49 3.96
CA ASN A 97 9.69 1.55 4.74
C ASN A 97 11.21 1.66 4.51
N GLU A 98 11.87 0.59 4.06
CA GLU A 98 13.33 0.46 3.93
C GLU A 98 13.77 0.48 2.46
N TYR A 99 12.91 0.05 1.54
CA TYR A 99 13.23 -0.11 0.12
C TYR A 99 12.20 0.61 -0.76
N ASP A 100 12.67 1.49 -1.65
CA ASP A 100 11.79 2.19 -2.60
C ASP A 100 11.24 1.26 -3.69
N GLU A 101 11.93 0.14 -3.97
CA GLU A 101 11.50 -0.87 -4.95
C GLU A 101 12.00 -2.25 -4.53
N VAL A 102 11.12 -3.24 -4.61
CA VAL A 102 11.37 -4.66 -4.34
C VAL A 102 10.97 -5.45 -5.59
N ASP A 103 11.86 -6.35 -6.01
CA ASP A 103 11.79 -7.00 -7.32
C ASP A 103 10.58 -7.94 -7.50
N ASP A 104 10.06 -8.53 -6.43
CA ASP A 104 8.91 -9.43 -6.50
C ASP A 104 7.98 -9.37 -5.26
N ALA A 105 6.71 -9.71 -5.48
CA ALA A 105 5.69 -9.67 -4.44
C ALA A 105 5.93 -10.61 -3.25
N GLY A 106 6.60 -11.74 -3.47
CA GLY A 106 6.96 -12.67 -2.40
C GLY A 106 8.02 -12.10 -1.47
N GLU A 107 9.06 -11.48 -2.05
CA GLU A 107 10.08 -10.76 -1.28
C GLU A 107 9.49 -9.54 -0.58
N TRP A 108 8.70 -8.73 -1.28
CA TRP A 108 8.01 -7.57 -0.70
C TRP A 108 7.18 -7.98 0.52
N TRP A 109 6.39 -9.05 0.40
CA TRP A 109 5.58 -9.56 1.51
C TRP A 109 6.42 -10.12 2.65
N ARG A 110 7.60 -10.70 2.36
CA ARG A 110 8.55 -11.13 3.38
C ARG A 110 9.05 -9.94 4.18
N CYS A 111 9.47 -8.85 3.53
CA CYS A 111 9.92 -7.63 4.20
C CYS A 111 8.84 -7.02 5.10
N VAL A 112 7.60 -6.88 4.60
CA VAL A 112 6.46 -6.39 5.38
C VAL A 112 6.24 -7.20 6.66
N LYS A 113 6.31 -8.54 6.57
CA LYS A 113 6.15 -9.42 7.74
C LYS A 113 7.32 -9.32 8.72
N GLU A 114 8.54 -9.26 8.21
CA GLU A 114 9.74 -9.12 9.05
C GLU A 114 9.68 -7.83 9.86
N ASP A 115 9.27 -6.72 9.25
CA ASP A 115 9.13 -5.45 9.94
C ASP A 115 8.00 -5.44 10.95
N TYR A 116 6.86 -6.04 10.62
CA TYR A 116 5.79 -6.22 11.58
C TYR A 116 6.23 -7.02 12.82
N GLU A 117 7.01 -8.08 12.65
CA GLU A 117 7.55 -8.86 13.77
C GLU A 117 8.62 -8.09 14.57
N LYS A 118 9.44 -7.25 13.93
CA LYS A 118 10.37 -6.33 14.63
C LYS A 118 9.58 -5.34 15.50
N LEU A 119 8.50 -4.76 14.97
CA LEU A 119 7.64 -3.83 15.71
C LEU A 119 6.96 -4.49 16.89
N LYS A 120 6.34 -5.66 16.71
CA LYS A 120 5.72 -6.43 17.81
C LYS A 120 6.69 -6.71 18.95
N LYS A 121 7.94 -7.10 18.65
CA LYS A 121 8.97 -7.34 19.67
C LYS A 121 9.37 -6.08 20.43
N SER A 122 9.26 -4.93 19.79
CA SER A 122 9.60 -3.63 20.38
C SER A 122 8.45 -3.07 21.22
N ASP A 123 7.21 -3.29 20.79
CA ASP A 123 5.97 -2.92 21.49
C ASP A 123 5.75 -3.72 22.79
N MET A 124 6.33 -4.94 22.88
CA MET A 124 6.25 -5.78 24.08
C MET A 124 7.30 -5.49 25.16
N LYS A 125 8.21 -4.52 24.93
CA LYS A 125 9.24 -4.11 25.90
C LYS A 125 8.82 -2.87 26.66
#